data_AF-A0A2U3LDL3-F1
#
_entry.id   AF-A0A2U3LDL3-F1
#
_cell.length_a   1.000
_cell.length_b   1.000
_cell.length_c   1.000
_cell.angle_alpha   90.00
_cell.angle_beta   90.00
_cell.angle_gamma   90.00
#
_symmetry.space_group_name_H-M   'P 1'
#
loop_
_entity.id
_entity.type
_entity.pdbx_description
1 polymer ?
#
loop_
_entity_poly.entity_id
_entity_poly.type
_entity_poly.pdbx_seq_one_letter_code
_entity_poly.pdbx_strand_id
1 'polypeptide(L)' 'MWIVYPEQREVNVLEASGADRLLRDGDLIEAPELLPGFSVPVSEFFDE' A
#
# COMPACT_ATOMS: atom_id res chain seq x y z
N MET A 1 0.34 8.47 -3.22
CA MET A 1 1.76 8.33 -2.79
C MET A 1 1.82 7.28 -1.71
N TRP A 2 2.80 6.37 -1.75
CA TRP A 2 2.91 5.29 -0.76
C TRP A 2 4.14 5.49 0.11
N ILE A 3 3.96 5.40 1.42
CA ILE A 3 5.02 5.47 2.41
C ILE A 3 5.12 4.10 3.07
N VAL A 4 6.26 3.45 2.89
CA VAL A 4 6.52 2.11 3.43
C VAL A 4 7.22 2.25 4.77
N TYR A 5 6.74 1.51 5.77
CA TYR A 5 7.30 1.41 7.11
C TYR A 5 7.78 -0.03 7.36
N PRO A 6 9.01 -0.40 6.95
CA PRO A 6 9.46 -1.79 6.95
C PRO A 6 9.44 -2.45 8.33
N GLU A 7 9.89 -1.73 9.35
CA GLU A 7 9.97 -2.22 10.74
C GLU A 7 8.58 -2.51 11.35
N GLN A 8 7.55 -1.78 10.91
CA GLN A 8 6.16 -1.97 11.35
C GLN A 8 5.40 -2.94 10.46
N ARG A 9 5.93 -3.24 9.27
CA ARG A 9 5.23 -3.95 8.19
C ARG A 9 3.90 -3.28 7.82
N GLU A 10 3.97 -1.96 7.63
CA GLU A 10 2.82 -1.14 7.28
C GLU A 10 3.12 -0.27 6.05
N VAL A 11 2.08 0.00 5.26
CA VAL A 11 2.15 0.94 4.13
C VAL A 11 1.06 1.99 4.32
N ASN A 12 1.44 3.26 4.40
CA ASN A 12 0.48 4.36 4.39
C ASN A 12 0.26 4.86 2.96
N VAL A 13 -0.99 4.79 2.50
CA VAL A 13 -1.43 5.25 1.19
C VAL A 13 -2.05 6.62 1.33
N LEU A 14 -1.41 7.61 0.73
CA LEU A 14 -1.90 8.98 0.66
C LEU A 14 -2.59 9.20 -0.68
N GLU A 15 -3.90 9.44 -0.62
CA GLU A 15 -4.76 9.70 -1.77
C GLU A 15 -4.79 11.19 -2.13
N ALA A 16 -5.06 11.49 -3.40
CA ALA A 16 -5.17 12.87 -3.87
C ALA A 16 -6.35 13.62 -3.23
N SER A 17 -7.36 12.90 -2.73
CA SER A 17 -8.48 13.46 -1.97
C SER A 17 -8.07 14.02 -0.60
N GLY A 18 -6.84 13.77 -0.15
CA GLY A 18 -6.36 14.09 1.18
C GLY A 18 -6.70 13.03 2.24
N ALA A 19 -7.36 11.94 1.85
CA ALA A 19 -7.53 10.78 2.70
C ALA A 19 -6.22 9.98 2.79
N ASP A 20 -5.99 9.37 3.95
CA ASP A 20 -4.93 8.40 4.16
C ASP A 20 -5.49 7.06 4.61
N ARG A 21 -4.80 5.98 4.24
CA ARG A 21 -5.14 4.62 4.62
C ARG A 21 -3.89 3.85 4.99
N LEU A 22 -3.88 3.33 6.21
CA LEU A 22 -2.85 2.42 6.68
C LEU A 22 -3.21 0.99 6.27
N LEU A 23 -2.30 0.34 5.55
CA LEU A 23 -2.39 -1.05 5.12
C LEU A 23 -1.36 -1.90 5.86
N ARG A 24 -1.71 -3.15 6.16
CA ARG A 24 -0.90 -4.13 6.89
C ARG A 24 -0.71 -5.40 6.07
N ASP A 25 0.12 -6.33 6.54
CA ASP A 25 0.45 -7.60 5.87
C ASP A 25 -0.73 -8.37 5.25
N GLY A 26 -1.92 -8.33 5.86
CA GLY A 26 -3.11 -9.03 5.36
C GLY A 26 -3.90 -8.29 4.29
N ASP A 27 -3.52 -7.04 3.99
CA ASP A 27 -4.21 -6.19 3.04
C ASP A 27 -3.60 -6.28 1.63
N LEU A 28 -4.37 -5.81 0.66
CA LEU A 28 -3.91 -5.61 -0.71
C LEU A 28 -3.69 -4.12 -0.96
N ILE A 29 -2.63 -3.81 -1.71
CA ILE A 29 -2.45 -2.48 -2.27
C ILE A 29 -2.88 -2.49 -3.74
N GLU A 30 -3.75 -1.55 -4.06
CA GLU A 30 -4.33 -1.38 -5.38
C GLU A 30 -4.13 0.07 -5.82
N ALA A 31 -4.07 0.28 -7.14
CA ALA A 31 -3.99 1.62 -7.72
C ALA A 31 -4.86 1.69 -8.98
N PRO A 32 -6.19 1.44 -8.90
CA PRO A 32 -7.02 1.22 -10.09
C PRO A 32 -7.07 2.42 -11.05
N GLU A 33 -6.91 3.65 -10.53
CA GLU A 33 -6.89 4.86 -11.35
C GLU A 33 -5.55 5.10 -12.07
N LEU A 34 -4.44 4.68 -11.48
CA LEU A 34 -3.08 4.89 -12.02
C LEU A 34 -2.54 3.67 -12.78
N LEU A 35 -2.89 2.47 -12.31
CA LEU A 35 -2.43 1.17 -12.77
C LEU A 35 -3.64 0.20 -12.81
N PRO A 36 -4.43 0.22 -13.89
CA PRO A 36 -5.59 -0.65 -14.00
C PRO A 36 -5.21 -2.13 -13.89
N GLY A 37 -5.88 -2.86 -12.98
CA GLY A 37 -5.62 -4.28 -12.73
C GLY A 37 -4.41 -4.57 -11.84
N PHE A 38 -3.70 -3.55 -11.35
CA PHE A 38 -2.65 -3.72 -10.35
C PHE A 38 -3.24 -4.04 -8.98
N SER A 39 -2.80 -5.15 -8.41
CA SER A 39 -3.09 -5.56 -7.04
C SER A 39 -1.92 -6.41 -6.56
N VAL A 40 -1.34 -6.07 -5.41
CA VAL A 40 -0.26 -6.85 -4.80
C VAL A 40 -0.48 -6.95 -3.28
N PRO A 41 -0.18 -8.10 -2.65
CA PRO A 41 -0.19 -8.22 -1.20
C PRO A 41 0.79 -7.26 -0.56
N VAL A 42 0.39 -6.65 0.55
CA VAL A 42 1.27 -5.73 1.30
C VAL A 42 2.50 -6.45 1.87
N SER A 43 2.40 -7.75 2.15
CA SER A 43 3.53 -8.57 2.59
C SER A 43 4.71 -8.57 1.60
N GLU A 44 4.45 -8.46 0.29
CA GLU A 44 5.52 -8.51 -0.73
C GLU A 44 6.45 -7.29 -0.69
N PHE A 45 6.10 -6.23 0.04
CA PHE A 45 6.99 -5.06 0.24
C PHE A 45 8.05 -5.27 1.32
N PHE A 46 7.95 -6.36 2.09
CA PHE A 46 8.80 -6.61 3.26
C PHE A 46 9.61 -7.91 3.17
N ASP A 47 9.47 -8.65 2.07
CA ASP A 47 10.24 -9.87 1.85
C ASP A 47 11.66 -9.52 1.36
N GLU A 48 12.68 -10.05 2.04
CA GLU A 48 14.10 -10.07 1.63
C GLU A 48 14.42 -11.30 0.77
#